data_AF-A0A8R2HNS0-F1
#
_entry.id   AF-A0A8R2HNS0-F1
#
_cell.length_a   1.000
_cell.length_b   1.000
_cell.length_c   1.000
_cell.angle_alpha   90.00
_cell.angle_beta   90.00
_cell.angle_gamma   90.00
#
_symmetry.space_group_name_H-M   'P 1'
#
loop_
_entity.id
_entity.type
_entity.pdbx_description
1 polymer ?
#
loop_
_entity_poly.entity_id
_entity_poly.type
_entity_poly.pdbx_seq_one_letter_code
_entity_poly.pdbx_strand_id
1 'polypeptide(L)'
;MRLPFMKKYGIEEFEFSQSYLFFWDKIERSHFWLNNIAETAKKGEKLDGRVVNFLLKDPVNDGGQWDMLVNLVNKYGLMPKKCFPESYSSRRSVRMNALLRTKLREFAKELREKVTSDASDDEIQNTISKQMIVVYNIVAICLGIPPEKFTYEYYNKDKAYQVMGPLTPQEFYARHVKPLYDVDDKVCIVNDPRENNPYGHLYTLQYLGNMVGGRTTVYNNQPIEVLIKAVKDSIQGGEAVWFGCEVTKRFERKNGLEDLEAHDYRLVFNTEIQIGMPKEDRLLYGDSCMTHAMVFTAVGLDEQGNPLKFRVENSSSDKEYDKGYLLLTEPWFREFVFEVVVDKKYVSKEVLDVFKQELVELPAWDPMGTLACPLCADD
;
A
#
# COMPACT_ATOMS: atom_id res chain seq x y z
N MET A 1 -5.67 0.21 12.46
CA MET A 1 -4.75 0.73 13.50
C MET A 1 -5.34 1.82 14.42
N ARG A 2 -5.68 3.03 13.96
CA ARG A 2 -6.03 4.15 14.88
C ARG A 2 -7.33 3.96 15.67
N LEU A 3 -8.32 3.30 15.09
CA LEU A 3 -9.64 3.11 15.70
C LEU A 3 -9.59 2.36 17.05
N PRO A 4 -8.99 1.14 17.15
CA PRO A 4 -8.87 0.47 18.43
C PRO A 4 -7.94 1.20 19.42
N PHE A 5 -6.90 1.89 18.92
CA PHE A 5 -6.01 2.71 19.75
C PHE A 5 -6.76 3.87 20.44
N MET A 6 -7.50 4.66 19.66
CA MET A 6 -8.33 5.77 20.18
C MET A 6 -9.37 5.27 21.18
N LYS A 7 -10.00 4.13 20.90
CA LYS A 7 -10.97 3.50 21.81
C LYS A 7 -10.31 3.09 23.12
N LYS A 8 -9.15 2.45 23.09
CA LYS A 8 -8.43 1.96 24.29
C LYS A 8 -8.02 3.09 25.22
N TYR A 9 -7.52 4.19 24.66
CA TYR A 9 -6.97 5.31 25.43
C TYR A 9 -7.94 6.48 25.61
N GLY A 10 -9.20 6.34 25.14
CA GLY A 10 -10.21 7.37 25.26
C GLY A 10 -9.80 8.68 24.60
N ILE A 11 -9.27 8.62 23.37
CA ILE A 11 -8.82 9.79 22.60
C ILE A 11 -9.89 10.15 21.57
N GLU A 12 -10.29 11.42 21.50
CA GLU A 12 -11.29 11.89 20.52
C GLU A 12 -10.72 12.03 19.12
N GLU A 13 -9.54 12.63 18.99
CA GLU A 13 -8.87 12.85 17.71
C GLU A 13 -7.42 12.38 17.78
N PHE A 14 -7.05 11.48 16.88
CA PHE A 14 -5.70 10.92 16.81
C PHE A 14 -5.31 10.52 15.40
N GLU A 15 -4.05 10.75 15.08
CA GLU A 15 -3.40 10.24 13.88
C GLU A 15 -2.02 9.69 14.24
N PHE A 16 -1.67 8.55 13.66
CA PHE A 16 -0.27 8.15 13.56
C PHE A 16 0.42 9.03 12.50
N SER A 17 1.72 9.25 12.65
CA SER A 17 2.50 10.00 11.68
C SER A 17 2.62 9.22 10.38
N GLN A 18 1.96 9.70 9.34
CA GLN A 18 2.10 9.17 7.99
C GLN A 18 3.49 9.50 7.41
N SER A 19 3.97 10.73 7.65
CA SER A 19 5.30 11.18 7.25
C SER A 19 6.43 10.34 7.86
N TYR A 20 6.24 9.75 9.05
CA TYR A 20 7.22 8.86 9.68
C TYR A 20 7.44 7.57 8.89
N LEU A 21 6.35 6.89 8.51
CA LEU A 21 6.46 5.69 7.69
C LEU A 21 6.93 6.04 6.27
N PHE A 22 6.51 7.19 5.74
CA PHE A 22 6.96 7.68 4.44
C PHE A 22 8.48 7.93 4.41
N PHE A 23 9.04 8.51 5.48
CA PHE A 23 10.49 8.71 5.63
C PHE A 23 11.26 7.39 5.52
N TRP A 24 10.84 6.39 6.29
CA TRP A 24 11.51 5.08 6.29
C TRP A 24 11.28 4.31 4.98
N ASP A 25 10.09 4.38 4.39
CA ASP A 25 9.83 3.77 3.08
C ASP A 25 10.77 4.33 2.01
N LYS A 26 10.97 5.66 1.94
CA LYS A 26 11.84 6.25 0.92
C LYS A 26 13.29 5.78 1.03
N ILE A 27 13.79 5.63 2.26
CA ILE A 27 15.15 5.16 2.51
C ILE A 27 15.27 3.67 2.18
N GLU A 28 14.42 2.83 2.76
CA GLU A 28 14.50 1.38 2.59
C GLU A 28 14.21 0.98 1.15
N ARG A 29 13.24 1.61 0.49
CA ARG A 29 12.93 1.34 -0.92
C ARG A 29 14.08 1.71 -1.83
N SER A 30 14.76 2.82 -1.58
CA SER A 30 15.96 3.19 -2.34
C SER A 30 17.06 2.14 -2.16
N HIS A 31 17.27 1.66 -0.94
CA HIS A 31 18.25 0.62 -0.64
C HIS A 31 17.89 -0.72 -1.32
N PHE A 32 16.63 -1.14 -1.21
CA PHE A 32 16.08 -2.32 -1.87
C PHE A 32 16.23 -2.24 -3.39
N TRP A 33 15.88 -1.10 -3.98
CA TRP A 33 15.98 -0.89 -5.42
C TRP A 33 17.42 -0.93 -5.93
N LEU A 34 18.38 -0.32 -5.23
CA LEU A 34 19.80 -0.36 -5.61
C LEU A 34 20.34 -1.81 -5.60
N ASN A 35 19.94 -2.60 -4.61
CA ASN A 35 20.28 -4.03 -4.56
C ASN A 35 19.66 -4.81 -5.73
N ASN A 36 18.41 -4.53 -6.09
CA ASN A 36 17.76 -5.15 -7.25
C ASN A 36 18.46 -4.77 -8.57
N ILE A 37 18.95 -3.53 -8.72
CA ILE A 37 19.74 -3.14 -9.90
C ILE A 37 21.05 -3.94 -9.98
N ALA A 38 21.76 -4.10 -8.86
CA ALA A 38 22.96 -4.93 -8.84
C ALA A 38 22.63 -6.40 -9.16
N GLU A 39 21.54 -6.93 -8.61
CA GLU A 39 21.09 -8.31 -8.86
C GLU A 39 20.73 -8.52 -10.33
N THR A 40 19.95 -7.63 -10.95
CA THR A 40 19.60 -7.73 -12.37
C THR A 40 20.85 -7.70 -13.26
N ALA A 41 21.83 -6.85 -12.93
CA ALA A 41 23.11 -6.83 -13.63
C ALA A 41 23.86 -8.15 -13.51
N LYS A 42 23.91 -8.76 -12.32
CA LYS A 42 24.54 -10.06 -12.06
C LYS A 42 23.85 -11.20 -12.81
N LYS A 43 22.53 -11.12 -12.96
CA LYS A 43 21.72 -12.04 -13.78
C LYS A 43 21.92 -11.86 -15.30
N GLY A 44 22.70 -10.85 -15.72
CA GLY A 44 22.94 -10.57 -17.13
C GLY A 44 21.79 -9.82 -17.82
N GLU A 45 20.87 -9.21 -17.06
CA GLU A 45 19.78 -8.43 -17.64
C GLU A 45 20.32 -7.20 -18.37
N LYS A 46 19.92 -7.04 -19.63
CA LYS A 46 20.35 -5.93 -20.49
C LYS A 46 19.71 -4.61 -20.05
N LEU A 47 20.43 -3.51 -20.25
CA LEU A 47 19.96 -2.17 -19.88
C LEU A 47 18.66 -1.78 -20.61
N ASP A 48 18.56 -2.16 -21.88
CA ASP A 48 17.38 -1.98 -22.74
C ASP A 48 16.37 -3.14 -22.61
N GLY A 49 16.65 -4.12 -21.74
CA GLY A 49 15.74 -5.22 -21.41
C GLY A 49 14.51 -4.74 -20.63
N ARG A 50 13.41 -5.49 -20.76
CA ARG A 50 12.11 -5.12 -20.18
C ARG A 50 12.16 -4.95 -18.66
N VAL A 51 12.86 -5.85 -17.95
CA VAL A 51 13.00 -5.81 -16.49
C VAL A 51 13.70 -4.52 -16.04
N VAL A 52 14.88 -4.24 -16.59
CA VAL A 52 15.68 -3.07 -16.19
C VAL A 52 14.97 -1.77 -16.57
N ASN A 53 14.37 -1.71 -17.76
CA ASN A 53 13.58 -0.55 -18.18
C ASN A 53 12.39 -0.29 -17.24
N PHE A 54 11.67 -1.33 -16.84
CA PHE A 54 10.59 -1.22 -15.86
C PHE A 54 11.08 -0.66 -14.51
N LEU A 55 12.18 -1.21 -13.97
CA LEU A 55 12.75 -0.74 -12.69
C LEU A 55 13.23 0.72 -12.76
N LEU A 56 13.71 1.18 -13.92
CA LEU A 56 14.18 2.56 -14.11
C LEU A 56 13.04 3.57 -14.31
N LYS A 57 11.82 3.11 -14.63
CA LYS A 57 10.65 3.98 -14.89
C LYS A 57 10.28 4.81 -13.66
N ASP A 58 10.08 4.16 -12.51
CA ASP A 58 9.81 4.84 -11.25
C ASP A 58 10.43 4.12 -10.04
N PRO A 59 11.72 4.37 -9.75
CA PRO A 59 12.47 3.62 -8.73
C PRO A 59 12.00 3.86 -7.28
N VAL A 60 11.26 4.93 -7.03
CA VAL A 60 10.96 5.42 -5.67
C VAL A 60 9.54 5.99 -5.57
N ASN A 61 8.59 5.34 -6.24
CA ASN A 61 7.16 5.68 -6.11
C ASN A 61 6.73 5.69 -4.63
N ASP A 62 5.83 6.60 -4.27
CA ASP A 62 5.20 6.71 -2.95
C ASP A 62 4.25 5.55 -2.64
N GLY A 63 3.69 4.92 -3.67
CA GLY A 63 2.85 3.74 -3.54
C GLY A 63 3.52 2.54 -2.90
N GLY A 64 2.72 1.64 -2.35
CA GLY A 64 3.21 0.45 -1.66
C GLY A 64 2.11 -0.58 -1.42
N GLN A 65 2.50 -1.73 -0.87
CA GLN A 65 1.61 -2.87 -0.64
C GLN A 65 1.53 -3.19 0.86
N TRP A 66 0.59 -4.05 1.26
CA TRP A 66 0.40 -4.36 2.68
C TRP A 66 1.67 -4.91 3.35
N ASP A 67 2.37 -5.87 2.75
CA ASP A 67 3.60 -6.42 3.34
C ASP A 67 4.73 -5.37 3.44
N MET A 68 4.73 -4.36 2.57
CA MET A 68 5.66 -3.22 2.67
C MET A 68 5.37 -2.36 3.91
N LEU A 69 4.09 -2.17 4.25
CA LEU A 69 3.69 -1.52 5.50
C LEU A 69 4.12 -2.35 6.71
N VAL A 70 3.91 -3.68 6.66
CA VAL A 70 4.32 -4.61 7.73
C VAL A 70 5.82 -4.52 7.98
N ASN A 71 6.64 -4.51 6.92
CA ASN A 71 8.09 -4.35 7.03
C ASN A 71 8.49 -3.09 7.80
N LEU A 72 7.87 -1.96 7.47
CA LEU A 72 8.16 -0.68 8.11
C LEU A 72 7.71 -0.66 9.57
N VAL A 73 6.49 -1.13 9.86
CA VAL A 73 5.95 -1.15 11.23
C VAL A 73 6.74 -2.10 12.12
N ASN A 74 7.14 -3.27 11.64
CA ASN A 74 7.91 -4.22 12.44
C ASN A 74 9.35 -3.73 12.70
N LYS A 75 9.99 -3.06 11.74
CA LYS A 75 11.38 -2.57 11.89
C LYS A 75 11.46 -1.26 12.68
N TYR A 76 10.55 -0.33 12.39
CA TYR A 76 10.61 1.05 12.89
C TYR A 76 9.51 1.37 13.91
N GLY A 77 8.44 0.59 13.98
CA GLY A 77 7.31 0.87 14.86
C GLY A 77 6.44 2.00 14.33
N LEU A 78 5.82 2.74 15.25
CA LEU A 78 4.89 3.81 14.95
C LEU A 78 5.11 4.98 15.90
N MET A 79 4.62 6.16 15.51
CA MET A 79 4.56 7.30 16.40
C MET A 79 3.36 8.20 16.13
N PRO A 80 2.88 8.99 17.10
CA PRO A 80 1.83 9.98 16.88
C PRO A 80 2.25 11.08 15.91
N LYS A 81 1.31 11.57 15.09
CA LYS A 81 1.54 12.67 14.14
C LYS A 81 2.05 13.96 14.79
N LYS A 82 1.67 14.22 16.05
CA LYS A 82 2.17 15.37 16.82
C LYS A 82 3.69 15.30 17.10
N CYS A 83 4.26 14.09 17.13
CA CYS A 83 5.67 13.86 17.43
C CYS A 83 6.55 13.85 16.17
N PHE A 84 5.96 13.68 14.99
CA PHE A 84 6.61 13.87 13.69
C PHE A 84 5.57 14.34 12.67
N PRO A 85 5.42 15.66 12.47
CA PRO A 85 4.36 16.22 11.64
C PRO A 85 4.67 16.11 10.14
N GLU A 86 3.71 16.56 9.34
CA GLU A 86 3.88 16.72 7.89
C GLU A 86 4.88 17.83 7.55
N SER A 87 5.70 17.60 6.52
CA SER A 87 6.53 18.61 5.88
C SER A 87 5.87 19.11 4.58
N TYR A 88 6.49 20.09 3.90
CA TYR A 88 6.06 20.47 2.55
C TYR A 88 6.14 19.28 1.59
N SER A 89 7.24 18.52 1.67
CA SER A 89 7.52 17.41 0.75
C SER A 89 6.68 16.17 1.05
N SER A 90 6.27 15.92 2.30
CA SER A 90 5.36 14.80 2.60
C SER A 90 3.96 15.03 2.03
N ARG A 91 3.52 16.29 1.92
CA ARG A 91 2.25 16.66 1.27
C ARG A 91 2.35 16.80 -0.25
N ARG A 92 3.57 16.98 -0.78
CA ARG A 92 3.86 17.25 -2.21
C ARG A 92 5.21 16.65 -2.60
N SER A 93 5.24 15.33 -2.71
CA SER A 93 6.46 14.53 -2.89
C SER A 93 7.12 14.68 -4.26
N VAL A 94 6.40 15.16 -5.28
CA VAL A 94 6.85 15.24 -6.69
C VAL A 94 8.28 15.77 -6.84
N ARG A 95 8.64 16.84 -6.13
CA ARG A 95 9.98 17.45 -6.22
C ARG A 95 11.06 16.61 -5.54
N MET A 96 10.78 16.08 -4.34
CA MET A 96 11.71 15.18 -3.64
C MET A 96 11.95 13.92 -4.46
N ASN A 97 10.87 13.32 -4.99
CA ASN A 97 10.96 12.12 -5.82
C ASN A 97 11.73 12.39 -7.12
N ALA A 98 11.58 13.57 -7.75
CA ALA A 98 12.39 13.93 -8.91
C ALA A 98 13.90 13.94 -8.59
N LEU A 99 14.31 14.47 -7.44
CA LEU A 99 15.71 14.46 -7.00
C LEU A 99 16.22 13.02 -6.76
N LEU A 100 15.43 12.22 -6.04
CA LEU A 100 15.76 10.82 -5.76
C LEU A 100 15.85 10.00 -7.05
N ARG A 101 14.88 10.12 -7.96
CA ARG A 101 14.86 9.42 -9.25
C ARG A 101 16.12 9.72 -10.08
N THR A 102 16.54 10.99 -10.14
CA THR A 102 17.78 11.38 -10.84
C THR A 102 18.99 10.67 -10.23
N LYS A 103 19.16 10.76 -8.91
CA LYS A 103 20.30 10.13 -8.21
C LYS A 103 20.29 8.61 -8.32
N LEU A 104 19.15 7.96 -8.15
CA LEU A 104 19.02 6.51 -8.26
C LEU A 104 19.38 6.01 -9.67
N ARG A 105 19.03 6.75 -10.73
CA ARG A 105 19.43 6.41 -12.09
C ARG A 105 20.93 6.58 -12.34
N GLU A 106 21.55 7.61 -11.78
CA GLU A 106 23.02 7.76 -11.79
C GLU A 106 23.71 6.59 -11.06
N PHE A 107 23.18 6.22 -9.90
CA PHE A 107 23.69 5.11 -9.10
C PHE A 107 23.51 3.76 -9.79
N ALA A 108 22.39 3.56 -10.49
CA ALA A 108 22.16 2.35 -11.26
C ALA A 108 23.20 2.16 -12.38
N LYS A 109 23.58 3.24 -13.08
CA LYS A 109 24.67 3.19 -14.07
C LYS A 109 25.97 2.72 -13.41
N GLU A 110 26.37 3.35 -12.31
CA GLU A 110 27.59 3.01 -11.58
C GLU A 110 27.60 1.55 -11.09
N LEU A 111 26.50 1.08 -10.50
CA LEU A 111 26.37 -0.28 -9.99
C LEU A 111 26.46 -1.31 -11.12
N ARG A 112 25.82 -1.05 -12.25
CA ARG A 112 25.90 -1.93 -13.43
C ARG A 112 27.33 -1.97 -13.99
N GLU A 113 28.01 -0.84 -14.09
CA GLU A 113 29.41 -0.77 -14.53
C GLU A 113 30.36 -1.56 -13.62
N LYS A 114 30.12 -1.50 -12.30
CA LYS A 114 30.87 -2.29 -11.31
C LYS A 114 30.67 -3.79 -11.51
N VAL A 115 29.41 -4.22 -11.68
CA VAL A 115 29.11 -5.63 -11.94
C VAL A 115 29.76 -6.10 -13.25
N THR A 116 29.72 -5.29 -14.32
CA THR A 116 30.38 -5.63 -15.59
C THR A 116 31.91 -5.61 -15.54
N SER A 117 32.49 -4.98 -14.50
CA SER A 117 33.93 -4.95 -14.25
C SER A 117 34.36 -6.00 -13.23
N ASP A 118 33.52 -7.01 -12.99
CA ASP A 118 33.73 -8.10 -12.03
C ASP A 118 34.05 -7.63 -10.60
N ALA A 119 33.50 -6.49 -10.18
CA ALA A 119 33.61 -6.01 -8.81
C ALA A 119 33.01 -7.02 -7.83
N SER A 120 33.68 -7.19 -6.69
CA SER A 120 33.22 -8.09 -5.62
C SER A 120 31.92 -7.59 -4.98
N ASP A 121 31.20 -8.51 -4.32
CA ASP A 121 29.98 -8.19 -3.58
C ASP A 121 30.23 -7.12 -2.50
N ASP A 122 31.37 -7.18 -1.82
CA ASP A 122 31.77 -6.18 -0.83
C ASP A 122 31.98 -4.80 -1.46
N GLU A 123 32.59 -4.70 -2.65
CA GLU A 123 32.76 -3.43 -3.36
C GLU A 123 31.42 -2.84 -3.81
N ILE A 124 30.49 -3.69 -4.24
CA ILE A 124 29.13 -3.29 -4.61
C ILE A 124 28.39 -2.76 -3.37
N GLN A 125 28.40 -3.48 -2.25
CA GLN A 125 27.72 -3.06 -1.02
C GLN A 125 28.35 -1.79 -0.40
N ASN A 126 29.67 -1.64 -0.47
CA ASN A 126 30.35 -0.41 -0.07
C ASN A 126 29.95 0.79 -0.95
N THR A 127 29.69 0.55 -2.23
CA THR A 127 29.19 1.57 -3.16
C THR A 127 27.76 1.97 -2.79
N ILE A 128 26.86 0.99 -2.60
CA ILE A 128 25.47 1.21 -2.18
C ILE A 128 25.44 2.00 -0.86
N SER A 129 26.29 1.67 0.10
CA SER A 129 26.37 2.37 1.39
C SER A 129 26.68 3.86 1.23
N LYS A 130 27.61 4.22 0.33
CA LYS A 130 27.93 5.64 0.02
C LYS A 130 26.78 6.33 -0.70
N GLN A 131 26.11 5.63 -1.61
CA GLN A 131 24.95 6.15 -2.34
C GLN A 131 23.78 6.41 -1.39
N MET A 132 23.57 5.54 -0.40
CA MET A 132 22.53 5.69 0.62
C MET A 132 22.74 6.90 1.55
N ILE A 133 23.98 7.36 1.76
CA ILE A 133 24.23 8.64 2.46
C ILE A 133 23.59 9.81 1.70
N VAL A 134 23.69 9.81 0.37
CA VAL A 134 23.08 10.85 -0.47
C VAL A 134 21.56 10.76 -0.43
N VAL A 135 21.00 9.55 -0.51
CA VAL A 135 19.55 9.32 -0.37
C VAL A 135 19.06 9.84 0.98
N TYR A 136 19.72 9.45 2.07
CA TYR A 136 19.37 9.87 3.42
C TYR A 136 19.39 11.39 3.55
N ASN A 137 20.42 12.06 3.03
CA ASN A 137 20.52 13.52 3.07
C ASN A 137 19.36 14.21 2.34
N ILE A 138 18.97 13.72 1.16
CA ILE A 138 17.83 14.27 0.41
C ILE A 138 16.54 14.10 1.22
N VAL A 139 16.27 12.88 1.69
CA VAL A 139 15.04 12.56 2.45
C VAL A 139 14.98 13.35 3.76
N ALA A 140 16.07 13.40 4.52
CA ALA A 140 16.17 14.13 5.78
C ALA A 140 15.99 15.64 5.61
N ILE A 141 16.54 16.25 4.56
CA ILE A 141 16.31 17.68 4.26
C ILE A 141 14.85 17.94 3.89
N CYS A 142 14.22 17.03 3.13
CA CYS A 142 12.85 17.22 2.66
C CYS A 142 11.77 16.92 3.71
N LEU A 143 12.01 15.97 4.62
CA LEU A 143 11.00 15.45 5.56
C LEU A 143 11.33 15.76 7.03
N GLY A 144 12.57 16.13 7.34
CA GLY A 144 13.08 16.15 8.70
C GLY A 144 13.59 14.77 9.15
N ILE A 145 14.27 14.74 10.29
CA ILE A 145 14.79 13.49 10.88
C ILE A 145 13.84 13.08 12.02
N PRO A 146 13.25 11.88 11.98
CA PRO A 146 12.41 11.40 13.08
C PRO A 146 13.20 11.32 14.40
N PRO A 147 12.61 11.72 15.54
CA PRO A 147 13.28 11.61 16.82
C PRO A 147 13.41 10.12 17.23
N GLU A 148 14.56 9.75 17.79
CA GLU A 148 14.80 8.40 18.31
C GLU A 148 13.88 8.05 19.48
N LYS A 149 13.57 9.04 20.32
CA LYS A 149 12.64 8.94 21.44
C LYS A 149 11.71 10.13 21.46
N PHE A 150 10.47 9.90 21.88
CA PHE A 150 9.47 10.96 22.03
C PHE A 150 8.64 10.75 23.30
N THR A 151 8.01 11.84 23.73
CA THR A 151 6.96 11.83 24.74
C THR A 151 5.68 12.33 24.10
N TYR A 152 4.62 11.55 24.18
CA TYR A 152 3.30 11.90 23.67
C TYR A 152 2.40 12.32 24.83
N GLU A 153 2.00 13.58 24.81
CA GLU A 153 1.10 14.18 25.80
C GLU A 153 -0.27 14.44 25.16
N TYR A 154 -1.33 14.07 25.86
CA TYR A 154 -2.70 14.27 25.38
C TYR A 154 -3.68 14.37 26.54
N TYR A 155 -4.88 14.87 26.26
CA TYR A 155 -6.01 14.79 27.17
C TYR A 155 -6.95 13.69 26.68
N ASN A 156 -7.41 12.83 27.59
CA ASN A 156 -8.42 11.84 27.27
C ASN A 156 -9.84 12.48 27.28
N LYS A 157 -10.86 11.68 26.98
CA LYS A 157 -12.28 12.09 26.99
C LYS A 157 -12.78 12.62 28.33
N ASP A 158 -12.14 12.22 29.44
CA ASP A 158 -12.43 12.72 30.78
C ASP A 158 -11.73 14.06 31.08
N LYS A 159 -11.05 14.64 30.09
CA LYS A 159 -10.20 15.84 30.21
C LYS A 159 -9.03 15.64 31.17
N ALA A 160 -8.63 14.40 31.44
CA ALA A 160 -7.47 14.09 32.25
C ALA A 160 -6.20 14.13 31.38
N TYR A 161 -5.16 14.79 31.89
CA TYR A 161 -3.84 14.83 31.25
C TYR A 161 -3.17 13.44 31.31
N GLN A 162 -2.64 13.00 30.18
CA GLN A 162 -2.01 11.70 29.98
C GLN A 162 -0.64 11.88 29.31
N VAL A 163 0.28 10.99 29.64
CA VAL A 163 1.65 10.98 29.09
C VAL A 163 2.05 9.56 28.71
N MET A 164 2.61 9.41 27.51
CA MET A 164 3.27 8.18 27.04
C MET A 164 4.68 8.54 26.63
N GLY A 165 5.68 8.26 27.47
CA GLY A 165 7.06 8.60 27.16
C GLY A 165 7.98 8.67 28.36
N PRO A 166 9.30 8.78 28.12
CA PRO A 166 9.94 8.73 26.79
C PRO A 166 9.97 7.31 26.23
N LEU A 167 9.60 7.13 24.96
CA LEU A 167 9.59 5.83 24.26
C LEU A 167 10.24 5.96 22.89
N THR A 168 10.87 4.89 22.44
CA THR A 168 11.17 4.71 21.00
C THR A 168 9.89 4.39 20.21
N PRO A 169 9.83 4.67 18.91
CA PRO A 169 8.72 4.25 18.05
C PRO A 169 8.42 2.74 18.07
N GLN A 170 9.46 1.90 18.19
CA GLN A 170 9.30 0.45 18.34
C GLN A 170 8.63 0.09 19.67
N GLU A 171 9.07 0.68 20.78
CA GLU A 171 8.43 0.45 22.09
C GLU A 171 6.99 0.94 22.12
N PHE A 172 6.70 2.08 21.47
CA PHE A 172 5.34 2.59 21.37
C PHE A 172 4.43 1.63 20.59
N TYR A 173 4.88 1.13 19.44
CA TYR A 173 4.15 0.10 18.71
C TYR A 173 3.95 -1.16 19.55
N ALA A 174 5.02 -1.74 20.10
CA ALA A 174 4.99 -3.00 20.84
C ALA A 174 4.11 -2.94 22.09
N ARG A 175 4.13 -1.84 22.85
CA ARG A 175 3.40 -1.72 24.13
C ARG A 175 1.97 -1.22 23.95
N HIS A 176 1.73 -0.32 22.99
CA HIS A 176 0.47 0.42 22.93
C HIS A 176 -0.39 0.13 21.70
N VAL A 177 0.17 -0.40 20.61
CA VAL A 177 -0.55 -0.64 19.36
C VAL A 177 -0.66 -2.14 19.03
N LYS A 178 0.45 -2.89 19.00
CA LYS A 178 0.48 -4.32 18.65
C LYS A 178 -0.53 -5.16 19.45
N PRO A 179 -0.73 -4.96 20.77
CA PRO A 179 -1.74 -5.71 21.52
C PRO A 179 -3.20 -5.43 21.10
N LEU A 180 -3.45 -4.34 20.38
CA LEU A 180 -4.78 -3.93 19.90
C LEU A 180 -4.94 -4.18 18.40
N TYR A 181 -3.85 -4.13 17.66
CA TYR A 181 -3.78 -4.30 16.22
C TYR A 181 -2.38 -4.79 15.85
N ASP A 182 -2.22 -6.10 15.75
CA ASP A 182 -1.00 -6.71 15.25
C ASP A 182 -1.04 -6.74 13.72
N VAL A 183 -0.01 -6.17 13.07
CA VAL A 183 0.07 -6.18 11.60
C VAL A 183 0.40 -7.58 11.07
N ASP A 184 1.04 -8.42 11.88
CA ASP A 184 1.41 -9.80 11.53
C ASP A 184 0.21 -10.76 11.53
N ASP A 185 -0.89 -10.37 12.19
CA ASP A 185 -2.15 -11.11 12.20
C ASP A 185 -3.06 -10.79 11.02
N LYS A 186 -2.63 -9.88 10.15
CA LYS A 186 -3.38 -9.50 8.95
C LYS A 186 -2.90 -10.29 7.75
N VAL A 187 -3.84 -10.63 6.88
CA VAL A 187 -3.59 -11.37 5.64
C VAL A 187 -4.14 -10.58 4.45
N CYS A 188 -3.35 -10.53 3.39
CA CYS A 188 -3.72 -9.93 2.12
C CYS A 188 -4.42 -10.98 1.24
N ILE A 189 -5.65 -10.70 0.83
CA ILE A 189 -6.43 -11.52 -0.10
C ILE A 189 -6.71 -10.67 -1.33
N VAL A 190 -6.41 -11.22 -2.51
CA VAL A 190 -6.65 -10.54 -3.78
C VAL A 190 -7.72 -11.24 -4.60
N ASN A 191 -8.29 -10.51 -5.55
CA ASN A 191 -9.09 -11.05 -6.63
C ASN A 191 -8.47 -10.66 -7.97
N ASP A 192 -7.74 -11.61 -8.53
CA ASP A 192 -7.21 -11.58 -9.88
C ASP A 192 -7.93 -12.65 -10.72
N PRO A 193 -8.89 -12.25 -11.57
CA PRO A 193 -9.70 -13.19 -12.34
C PRO A 193 -8.99 -13.77 -13.57
N ARG A 194 -7.74 -13.38 -13.86
CA ARG A 194 -7.02 -13.86 -15.07
C ARG A 194 -6.86 -15.38 -15.02
N GLU A 195 -7.23 -16.07 -16.10
CA GLU A 195 -7.18 -17.54 -16.19
C GLU A 195 -5.80 -18.15 -15.84
N ASN A 196 -4.71 -17.46 -16.21
CA ASN A 196 -3.34 -17.90 -15.93
C ASN A 196 -2.95 -17.80 -14.44
N ASN A 197 -3.77 -17.15 -13.62
CA ASN A 197 -3.58 -16.97 -12.20
C ASN A 197 -4.75 -17.60 -11.43
N PRO A 198 -4.88 -18.94 -11.43
CA PRO A 198 -6.00 -19.62 -10.77
C PRO A 198 -6.12 -19.24 -9.29
N TYR A 199 -7.36 -19.20 -8.80
CA TYR A 199 -7.67 -19.01 -7.39
C TYR A 199 -7.13 -20.16 -6.53
N GLY A 200 -6.94 -19.89 -5.24
CA GLY A 200 -6.40 -20.87 -4.29
C GLY A 200 -4.88 -21.02 -4.33
N HIS A 201 -4.19 -20.09 -4.99
CA HIS A 201 -2.74 -20.05 -5.12
C HIS A 201 -2.15 -18.77 -4.53
N LEU A 202 -0.88 -18.88 -4.13
CA LEU A 202 -0.11 -17.79 -3.54
C LEU A 202 0.85 -17.20 -4.57
N TYR A 203 0.77 -15.89 -4.78
CA TYR A 203 1.57 -15.18 -5.77
C TYR A 203 2.50 -14.15 -5.11
N THR A 204 3.59 -13.84 -5.80
CA THR A 204 4.47 -12.70 -5.53
C THR A 204 4.85 -12.06 -6.86
N LEU A 205 5.46 -10.88 -6.86
CA LEU A 205 5.97 -10.23 -8.06
C LEU A 205 7.47 -10.01 -7.94
N GLN A 206 8.17 -10.20 -9.07
CA GLN A 206 9.59 -9.88 -9.18
C GLN A 206 9.87 -8.44 -8.76
N TYR A 207 10.81 -8.28 -7.83
CA TYR A 207 11.28 -6.98 -7.37
C TYR A 207 10.20 -6.06 -6.74
N LEU A 208 9.03 -6.60 -6.36
CA LEU A 208 8.00 -5.86 -5.63
C LEU A 208 8.25 -5.92 -4.13
N GLY A 209 8.95 -4.90 -3.62
CA GLY A 209 9.23 -4.75 -2.20
C GLY A 209 9.73 -3.36 -1.85
N ASN A 210 10.01 -3.15 -0.57
CA ASN A 210 10.60 -1.91 -0.08
C ASN A 210 11.76 -2.11 0.89
N MET A 211 12.17 -3.35 1.22
CA MET A 211 13.17 -3.59 2.26
C MET A 211 14.00 -4.83 1.95
N VAL A 212 15.33 -4.69 1.95
CA VAL A 212 16.25 -5.82 1.78
C VAL A 212 16.11 -6.77 2.97
N GLY A 213 15.87 -8.06 2.71
CA GLY A 213 15.63 -9.07 3.73
C GLY A 213 14.31 -8.88 4.50
N GLY A 214 13.43 -7.98 4.03
CA GLY A 214 12.08 -7.85 4.56
C GLY A 214 11.17 -8.99 4.12
N ARG A 215 9.95 -8.98 4.64
CA ARG A 215 8.87 -9.86 4.20
C ARG A 215 8.55 -9.61 2.73
N THR A 216 8.41 -10.70 1.99
CA THR A 216 7.97 -10.71 0.59
C THR A 216 6.50 -10.27 0.49
N THR A 217 6.17 -9.48 -0.54
CA THR A 217 4.78 -9.16 -0.86
C THR A 217 4.07 -10.41 -1.36
N VAL A 218 3.01 -10.84 -0.69
CA VAL A 218 2.30 -12.08 -1.04
C VAL A 218 0.81 -11.85 -1.26
N TYR A 219 0.29 -12.45 -2.32
CA TYR A 219 -1.10 -12.34 -2.73
C TYR A 219 -1.77 -13.70 -2.71
N ASN A 220 -2.75 -13.86 -1.83
CA ASN A 220 -3.61 -15.04 -1.80
C ASN A 220 -4.80 -14.80 -2.74
N ASN A 221 -4.77 -15.39 -3.94
CA ASN A 221 -5.78 -15.12 -4.96
C ASN A 221 -7.06 -15.92 -4.69
N GLN A 222 -8.20 -15.26 -4.63
CA GLN A 222 -9.49 -15.85 -4.26
C GLN A 222 -10.64 -15.30 -5.11
N PRO A 223 -11.76 -16.05 -5.21
CA PRO A 223 -13.00 -15.53 -5.78
C PRO A 223 -13.47 -14.28 -5.01
N ILE A 224 -14.10 -13.35 -5.71
CA ILE A 224 -14.49 -12.05 -5.15
C ILE A 224 -15.46 -12.18 -3.97
N GLU A 225 -16.26 -13.25 -3.94
CA GLU A 225 -17.17 -13.59 -2.85
C GLU A 225 -16.44 -13.81 -1.53
N VAL A 226 -15.23 -14.38 -1.57
CA VAL A 226 -14.39 -14.58 -0.38
C VAL A 226 -13.97 -13.23 0.20
N LEU A 227 -13.58 -12.27 -0.65
CA LEU A 227 -13.19 -10.93 -0.24
C LEU A 227 -14.38 -10.18 0.36
N ILE A 228 -15.53 -10.18 -0.33
CA ILE A 228 -16.77 -9.53 0.14
C ILE A 228 -17.20 -10.08 1.50
N LYS A 229 -17.17 -11.41 1.67
CA LYS A 229 -17.50 -12.06 2.93
C LYS A 229 -16.51 -11.68 4.04
N ALA A 230 -15.21 -11.71 3.76
CA ALA A 230 -14.18 -11.35 4.73
C ALA A 230 -14.31 -9.89 5.20
N VAL A 231 -14.62 -8.97 4.27
CA VAL A 231 -14.89 -7.56 4.59
C VAL A 231 -16.11 -7.44 5.49
N LYS A 232 -17.22 -8.07 5.14
CA LYS A 232 -18.46 -8.09 5.93
C LYS A 232 -18.18 -8.60 7.35
N ASP A 233 -17.55 -9.76 7.48
CA ASP A 233 -17.28 -10.40 8.75
C ASP A 233 -16.35 -9.55 9.63
N SER A 234 -15.32 -8.93 9.04
CA SER A 234 -14.41 -8.01 9.75
C SER A 234 -15.14 -6.79 10.29
N ILE A 235 -15.98 -6.15 9.47
CA ILE A 235 -16.76 -4.96 9.88
C ILE A 235 -17.77 -5.33 10.98
N GLN A 236 -18.46 -6.47 10.84
CA GLN A 236 -19.37 -6.97 11.88
C GLN A 236 -18.63 -7.33 13.18
N GLY A 237 -17.39 -7.79 13.08
CA GLY A 237 -16.47 -7.99 14.20
C GLY A 237 -15.87 -6.69 14.77
N GLY A 238 -16.23 -5.53 14.23
CA GLY A 238 -15.81 -4.22 14.72
C GLY A 238 -14.42 -3.77 14.25
N GLU A 239 -13.91 -4.35 13.16
CA GLU A 239 -12.60 -3.99 12.58
C GLU A 239 -12.74 -3.51 11.14
N ALA A 240 -12.29 -2.28 10.89
CA ALA A 240 -12.23 -1.66 9.57
C ALA A 240 -11.19 -2.34 8.67
N VAL A 241 -11.42 -2.33 7.37
CA VAL A 241 -10.67 -3.13 6.38
C VAL A 241 -9.95 -2.23 5.40
N TRP A 242 -8.62 -2.35 5.34
CA TRP A 242 -7.85 -1.72 4.27
C TRP A 242 -8.11 -2.48 2.96
N PHE A 243 -8.25 -1.77 1.85
CA PHE A 243 -8.44 -2.38 0.53
C PHE A 243 -7.79 -1.54 -0.56
N GLY A 244 -7.48 -2.21 -1.66
CA GLY A 244 -6.95 -1.61 -2.87
C GLY A 244 -7.91 -1.78 -4.06
N CYS A 245 -8.09 -0.70 -4.83
CA CYS A 245 -9.06 -0.63 -5.93
C CYS A 245 -8.59 0.27 -7.07
N GLU A 246 -9.36 0.27 -8.16
CA GLU A 246 -9.30 1.29 -9.21
C GLU A 246 -10.31 2.40 -8.92
N VAL A 247 -9.89 3.44 -8.19
CA VAL A 247 -10.80 4.50 -7.68
C VAL A 247 -11.35 5.43 -8.78
N THR A 248 -10.70 5.50 -9.94
CA THR A 248 -11.07 6.49 -10.97
C THR A 248 -12.25 6.06 -11.84
N LYS A 249 -12.59 4.77 -11.82
CA LYS A 249 -13.61 4.19 -12.70
C LYS A 249 -14.98 4.24 -12.03
N ARG A 250 -16.00 4.60 -12.81
CA ARG A 250 -17.40 4.66 -12.34
C ARG A 250 -17.58 5.42 -11.03
N PHE A 251 -16.88 6.56 -10.91
CA PHE A 251 -16.86 7.39 -9.72
C PHE A 251 -17.54 8.75 -9.98
N GLU A 252 -18.72 8.96 -9.39
CA GLU A 252 -19.39 10.25 -9.35
C GLU A 252 -18.80 11.09 -8.21
N ARG A 253 -17.91 12.01 -8.59
CA ARG A 253 -17.08 12.76 -7.65
C ARG A 253 -17.89 13.75 -6.80
N LYS A 254 -19.00 14.32 -7.26
CA LYS A 254 -19.67 15.37 -6.48
C LYS A 254 -20.20 14.84 -5.13
N ASN A 255 -20.78 13.64 -5.14
CA ASN A 255 -21.38 13.05 -3.95
C ASN A 255 -20.55 11.92 -3.34
N GLY A 256 -19.41 11.57 -3.94
CA GLY A 256 -18.56 10.51 -3.42
C GLY A 256 -19.15 9.12 -3.66
N LEU A 257 -19.76 8.89 -4.82
CA LEU A 257 -20.49 7.66 -5.13
C LEU A 257 -19.72 6.80 -6.16
N GLU A 258 -19.33 5.60 -5.75
CA GLU A 258 -18.73 4.57 -6.58
C GLU A 258 -19.81 3.54 -6.94
N ASP A 259 -20.41 3.72 -8.12
CA ASP A 259 -21.53 2.93 -8.61
C ASP A 259 -21.47 2.80 -10.14
N LEU A 260 -21.68 1.58 -10.64
CA LEU A 260 -21.66 1.30 -12.08
C LEU A 260 -22.73 2.12 -12.82
N GLU A 261 -23.86 2.39 -12.17
CA GLU A 261 -24.99 3.12 -12.75
C GLU A 261 -24.96 4.63 -12.47
N ALA A 262 -23.90 5.15 -11.83
CA ALA A 262 -23.82 6.58 -11.51
C ALA A 262 -23.80 7.49 -12.75
N HIS A 263 -23.34 6.96 -13.89
CA HIS A 263 -23.29 7.65 -15.17
C HIS A 263 -23.89 6.78 -16.29
N ASP A 264 -24.87 7.31 -17.00
CA ASP A 264 -25.51 6.62 -18.13
C ASP A 264 -24.74 6.85 -19.45
N TYR A 265 -23.58 6.22 -19.58
CA TYR A 265 -22.75 6.33 -20.79
C TYR A 265 -23.45 5.77 -22.04
N ARG A 266 -24.32 4.76 -21.89
CA ARG A 266 -25.07 4.19 -23.01
C ARG A 266 -26.05 5.19 -23.59
N LEU A 267 -26.79 5.91 -22.74
CA LEU A 267 -27.70 6.95 -23.20
C LEU A 267 -26.96 8.08 -23.94
N VAL A 268 -25.79 8.49 -23.46
CA VAL A 268 -25.06 9.64 -24.03
C VAL A 268 -24.27 9.26 -25.28
N PHE A 269 -23.56 8.13 -25.26
CA PHE A 269 -22.58 7.76 -26.28
C PHE A 269 -22.96 6.51 -27.07
N ASN A 270 -24.10 5.87 -26.77
CA ASN A 270 -24.54 4.63 -27.40
C ASN A 270 -23.50 3.50 -27.31
N THR A 271 -22.71 3.47 -26.23
CA THR A 271 -21.71 2.43 -25.97
C THR A 271 -21.44 2.32 -24.47
N GLU A 272 -20.91 1.16 -24.08
CA GLU A 272 -20.41 0.95 -22.72
C GLU A 272 -18.99 1.51 -22.55
N ILE A 273 -18.69 2.04 -21.36
CA ILE A 273 -17.40 2.65 -21.01
C ILE A 273 -16.85 2.03 -19.72
N GLN A 274 -15.56 1.68 -19.63
CA GLN A 274 -14.92 1.09 -18.43
C GLN A 274 -15.39 -0.31 -17.98
N ILE A 275 -16.55 -0.80 -18.42
CA ILE A 275 -17.09 -2.15 -18.13
C ILE A 275 -17.51 -2.90 -19.41
N GLY A 276 -17.05 -2.44 -20.57
CA GLY A 276 -17.29 -3.12 -21.85
C GLY A 276 -16.47 -4.42 -22.03
N MET A 277 -15.45 -4.61 -21.20
CA MET A 277 -14.63 -5.82 -21.11
C MET A 277 -14.80 -6.44 -19.72
N PRO A 278 -14.70 -7.77 -19.57
CA PRO A 278 -14.64 -8.41 -18.25
C PRO A 278 -13.39 -7.93 -17.48
N LYS A 279 -13.42 -8.07 -16.16
CA LYS A 279 -12.33 -7.62 -15.28
C LYS A 279 -10.96 -8.20 -15.63
N GLU A 280 -10.90 -9.46 -16.10
CA GLU A 280 -9.64 -10.07 -16.56
C GLU A 280 -9.03 -9.33 -17.75
N ASP A 281 -9.86 -9.00 -18.74
CA ASP A 281 -9.41 -8.34 -19.97
C ASP A 281 -8.96 -6.92 -19.64
N ARG A 282 -9.65 -6.24 -18.73
CA ARG A 282 -9.22 -4.90 -18.28
C ARG A 282 -7.84 -4.93 -17.62
N LEU A 283 -7.50 -5.99 -16.89
CA LEU A 283 -6.16 -6.20 -16.33
C LEU A 283 -5.13 -6.51 -17.43
N LEU A 284 -5.46 -7.42 -18.35
CA LEU A 284 -4.55 -7.87 -19.42
C LEU A 284 -4.25 -6.78 -20.45
N TYR A 285 -5.25 -5.98 -20.80
CA TYR A 285 -5.16 -4.92 -21.81
C TYR A 285 -4.85 -3.53 -21.22
N GLY A 286 -4.64 -3.44 -19.90
CA GLY A 286 -4.18 -2.22 -19.24
C GLY A 286 -5.23 -1.11 -19.11
N ASP A 287 -6.53 -1.45 -19.11
CA ASP A 287 -7.61 -0.50 -18.84
C ASP A 287 -7.88 -0.34 -17.33
N SER A 288 -7.56 -1.34 -16.51
CA SER A 288 -7.77 -1.31 -15.07
C SER A 288 -6.64 -2.00 -14.32
N CYS A 289 -6.24 -1.41 -13.20
CA CYS A 289 -5.32 -1.99 -12.23
C CYS A 289 -5.56 -1.32 -10.87
N MET A 290 -4.92 -1.79 -9.82
CA MET A 290 -5.05 -1.17 -8.50
C MET A 290 -4.30 0.17 -8.47
N THR A 291 -5.03 1.26 -8.24
CA THR A 291 -4.50 2.64 -8.28
C THR A 291 -4.60 3.36 -6.96
N HIS A 292 -5.44 2.94 -6.03
CA HIS A 292 -5.61 3.63 -4.76
C HIS A 292 -5.95 2.67 -3.62
N ALA A 293 -5.65 3.08 -2.39
CA ALA A 293 -6.01 2.35 -1.19
C ALA A 293 -6.88 3.19 -0.26
N MET A 294 -7.91 2.57 0.29
CA MET A 294 -8.87 3.19 1.19
C MET A 294 -9.26 2.23 2.32
N VAL A 295 -10.23 2.61 3.15
CA VAL A 295 -10.64 1.82 4.31
C VAL A 295 -12.15 1.64 4.35
N PHE A 296 -12.64 0.40 4.31
CA PHE A 296 -14.04 0.10 4.60
C PHE A 296 -14.33 0.25 6.09
N THR A 297 -15.41 0.96 6.42
CA THR A 297 -15.80 1.28 7.80
C THR A 297 -17.22 0.86 8.17
N ALA A 298 -18.09 0.61 7.19
CA ALA A 298 -19.41 0.04 7.41
C ALA A 298 -19.87 -0.76 6.18
N VAL A 299 -20.81 -1.68 6.41
CA VAL A 299 -21.50 -2.44 5.36
C VAL A 299 -23.01 -2.30 5.55
N GLY A 300 -23.72 -1.95 4.48
CA GLY A 300 -25.18 -1.98 4.40
C GLY A 300 -25.63 -3.31 3.82
N LEU A 301 -26.61 -3.95 4.48
CA LEU A 301 -27.13 -5.26 4.10
C LEU A 301 -28.57 -5.16 3.60
N ASP A 302 -28.98 -6.09 2.74
CA ASP A 302 -30.39 -6.34 2.44
C ASP A 302 -31.09 -7.08 3.60
N GLU A 303 -32.39 -7.37 3.44
CA GLU A 303 -33.19 -8.10 4.42
C GLU A 303 -32.72 -9.55 4.64
N GLN A 304 -32.01 -10.12 3.67
CA GLN A 304 -31.45 -11.47 3.71
C GLN A 304 -30.02 -11.48 4.30
N GLY A 305 -29.46 -10.31 4.61
CA GLY A 305 -28.13 -10.14 5.16
C GLY A 305 -27.01 -10.13 4.13
N ASN A 306 -27.29 -9.97 2.83
CA ASN A 306 -26.28 -9.83 1.79
C ASN A 306 -25.78 -8.39 1.70
N PRO A 307 -24.47 -8.15 1.47
CA PRO A 307 -23.95 -6.81 1.22
C PRO A 307 -24.58 -6.13 0.01
N LEU A 308 -25.03 -4.88 0.19
CA LEU A 308 -25.52 -4.01 -0.88
C LEU A 308 -24.55 -2.87 -1.20
N LYS A 309 -23.94 -2.31 -0.15
CA LYS A 309 -23.08 -1.13 -0.25
C LYS A 309 -22.16 -1.01 0.96
N PHE A 310 -21.09 -0.27 0.80
CA PHE A 310 -20.03 -0.09 1.78
C PHE A 310 -19.75 1.39 2.00
N ARG A 311 -19.49 1.76 3.25
CA ARG A 311 -18.98 3.10 3.60
C ARG A 311 -17.46 3.05 3.61
N VAL A 312 -16.83 3.94 2.85
CA VAL A 312 -15.38 3.99 2.67
C VAL A 312 -14.83 5.28 3.27
N GLU A 313 -13.81 5.19 4.10
CA GLU A 313 -12.99 6.34 4.51
C GLU A 313 -11.88 6.56 3.48
N ASN A 314 -11.88 7.72 2.83
CA ASN A 314 -10.81 8.15 1.92
C ASN A 314 -9.84 9.12 2.65
N SER A 315 -8.69 9.40 2.04
CA SER A 315 -7.63 10.24 2.61
C SER A 315 -7.42 11.58 1.89
N SER A 316 -8.29 11.96 0.94
CA SER A 316 -8.08 13.14 0.08
C SER A 316 -8.58 14.45 0.68
N SER A 317 -9.63 14.44 1.49
CA SER A 317 -10.24 15.66 2.04
C SER A 317 -11.25 15.33 3.15
N ASP A 318 -11.36 16.19 4.17
CA ASP A 318 -12.42 16.17 5.17
C ASP A 318 -13.61 17.10 4.80
N LYS A 319 -13.51 17.80 3.66
CA LYS A 319 -14.50 18.77 3.17
C LYS A 319 -15.31 18.29 1.97
N GLU A 320 -14.84 17.24 1.30
CA GLU A 320 -15.51 16.67 0.14
C GLU A 320 -16.49 15.56 0.57
N TYR A 321 -17.47 15.27 -0.28
CA TYR A 321 -18.42 14.15 -0.10
C TYR A 321 -19.21 14.23 1.22
N ASP A 322 -19.36 13.12 1.95
CA ASP A 322 -19.82 13.08 3.35
C ASP A 322 -18.61 13.12 4.29
N LYS A 323 -17.98 14.29 4.45
CA LYS A 323 -16.82 14.50 5.33
C LYS A 323 -15.64 13.55 5.02
N GLY A 324 -15.34 13.39 3.74
CA GLY A 324 -14.28 12.51 3.23
C GLY A 324 -14.67 11.04 3.06
N TYR A 325 -15.92 10.68 3.35
CA TYR A 325 -16.42 9.32 3.14
C TYR A 325 -17.07 9.15 1.77
N LEU A 326 -16.84 7.99 1.17
CA LEU A 326 -17.47 7.53 -0.06
C LEU A 326 -18.53 6.46 0.23
N LEU A 327 -19.44 6.29 -0.73
CA LEU A 327 -20.38 5.18 -0.79
C LEU A 327 -20.05 4.31 -2.00
N LEU A 328 -19.76 3.04 -1.76
CA LEU A 328 -19.38 2.06 -2.79
C LEU A 328 -20.46 0.99 -2.89
N THR A 329 -20.97 0.69 -4.08
CA THR A 329 -21.97 -0.37 -4.28
C THR A 329 -21.31 -1.75 -4.44
N GLU A 330 -22.00 -2.82 -4.05
CA GLU A 330 -21.48 -4.18 -4.20
C GLU A 330 -21.10 -4.55 -5.66
N PRO A 331 -21.89 -4.15 -6.69
CA PRO A 331 -21.47 -4.34 -8.08
C PRO A 331 -20.15 -3.62 -8.41
N TRP A 332 -19.95 -2.40 -7.90
CA TRP A 332 -18.68 -1.69 -8.07
C TRP A 332 -17.52 -2.41 -7.39
N PHE A 333 -17.75 -2.95 -6.18
CA PHE A 333 -16.76 -3.79 -5.47
C PHE A 333 -16.25 -4.89 -6.39
N ARG A 334 -17.16 -5.61 -7.06
CA ARG A 334 -16.81 -6.75 -7.91
C ARG A 334 -15.90 -6.36 -9.05
N GLU A 335 -16.21 -5.25 -9.71
CA GLU A 335 -15.51 -4.80 -10.91
C GLU A 335 -14.15 -4.16 -10.62
N PHE A 336 -14.00 -3.44 -9.49
CA PHE A 336 -12.88 -2.53 -9.28
C PHE A 336 -12.13 -2.68 -7.95
N VAL A 337 -12.55 -3.54 -7.02
CA VAL A 337 -11.72 -3.92 -5.85
C VAL A 337 -10.85 -5.12 -6.20
N PHE A 338 -9.55 -5.03 -5.92
CA PHE A 338 -8.58 -6.06 -6.25
C PHE A 338 -7.96 -6.71 -5.00
N GLU A 339 -7.90 -6.00 -3.88
CA GLU A 339 -7.19 -6.45 -2.69
C GLU A 339 -7.94 -6.03 -1.43
N VAL A 340 -7.99 -6.90 -0.42
CA VAL A 340 -8.46 -6.58 0.93
C VAL A 340 -7.52 -7.17 1.97
N VAL A 341 -7.38 -6.48 3.10
CA VAL A 341 -6.56 -6.93 4.23
C VAL A 341 -7.42 -7.08 5.47
N VAL A 342 -7.53 -8.31 5.95
CA VAL A 342 -8.35 -8.67 7.12
C VAL A 342 -7.53 -9.44 8.14
N ASP A 343 -8.02 -9.49 9.37
CA ASP A 343 -7.48 -10.39 10.39
C ASP A 343 -7.70 -11.86 10.00
N LYS A 344 -6.69 -12.71 10.24
CA LYS A 344 -6.74 -14.16 9.98
C LYS A 344 -8.02 -14.81 10.54
N LYS A 345 -8.55 -14.32 11.66
CA LYS A 345 -9.75 -14.89 12.30
C LYS A 345 -11.04 -14.76 11.47
N TYR A 346 -11.06 -13.88 10.47
CA TYR A 346 -12.23 -13.70 9.57
C TYR A 346 -12.10 -14.51 8.27
N VAL A 347 -11.06 -15.32 8.14
CA VAL A 347 -10.72 -16.07 6.93
C VAL A 347 -10.82 -17.56 7.23
N SER A 348 -11.38 -18.34 6.29
CA SER A 348 -11.52 -19.78 6.48
C SER A 348 -10.16 -20.46 6.51
N LYS A 349 -10.10 -21.66 7.12
CA LYS A 349 -8.86 -22.42 7.22
C LYS A 349 -8.31 -22.77 5.82
N GLU A 350 -9.18 -23.10 4.89
CA GLU A 350 -8.83 -23.45 3.51
C GLU A 350 -8.12 -22.30 2.80
N VAL A 351 -8.63 -21.07 2.96
CA VAL A 351 -7.99 -19.86 2.42
C VAL A 351 -6.68 -19.58 3.15
N LEU A 352 -6.61 -19.75 4.47
CA LEU A 352 -5.37 -19.56 5.23
C LEU A 352 -4.28 -20.58 4.87
N ASP A 353 -4.66 -21.80 4.52
CA ASP A 353 -3.71 -22.86 4.12
C ASP A 353 -3.01 -22.55 2.79
N VAL A 354 -3.55 -21.65 1.96
CA VAL A 354 -2.87 -21.14 0.74
C VAL A 354 -1.57 -20.42 1.08
N PHE A 355 -1.48 -19.73 2.23
CA PHE A 355 -0.24 -19.06 2.66
C PHE A 355 0.92 -20.03 2.97
N LYS A 356 0.67 -21.34 2.98
CA LYS A 356 1.70 -22.37 3.19
C LYS A 356 2.22 -22.96 1.88
N GLN A 357 1.63 -22.58 0.75
CA GLN A 357 2.04 -23.06 -0.57
C GLN A 357 3.36 -22.41 -1.02
N GLU A 358 3.96 -23.00 -2.05
CA GLU A 358 5.04 -22.37 -2.79
C GLU A 358 4.52 -21.14 -3.57
N LEU A 359 5.34 -20.09 -3.59
CA LEU A 359 5.00 -18.84 -4.26
C LEU A 359 5.13 -18.97 -5.78
N VAL A 360 4.10 -18.58 -6.51
CA VAL A 360 4.18 -18.34 -7.94
C VAL A 360 4.68 -16.92 -8.17
N GLU A 361 5.85 -16.80 -8.82
CA GLU A 361 6.44 -15.50 -9.11
C GLU A 361 5.92 -14.94 -10.45
N LEU A 362 5.28 -13.78 -10.38
CA LEU A 362 4.80 -13.01 -11.53
C LEU A 362 5.86 -11.97 -11.98
N PRO A 363 5.82 -11.54 -13.25
CA PRO A 363 6.74 -10.52 -13.75
C PRO A 363 6.64 -9.18 -13.00
N ALA A 364 7.73 -8.41 -12.95
CA ALA A 364 7.80 -7.15 -12.21
C ALA A 364 6.73 -6.12 -12.64
N TRP A 365 6.34 -6.14 -13.91
CA TRP A 365 5.35 -5.23 -14.52
C TRP A 365 3.91 -5.77 -14.49
N ASP A 366 3.64 -6.84 -13.74
CA ASP A 366 2.29 -7.39 -13.62
C ASP A 366 1.33 -6.37 -12.96
N PRO A 367 0.09 -6.21 -13.47
CA PRO A 367 -0.85 -5.19 -13.00
C PRO A 367 -1.28 -5.36 -11.53
N MET A 368 -1.08 -6.54 -10.92
CA MET A 368 -1.37 -6.73 -9.50
C MET A 368 -0.30 -6.10 -8.58
N GLY A 369 0.82 -5.61 -9.13
CA GLY A 369 1.86 -4.95 -8.36
C GLY A 369 1.62 -3.47 -8.08
N THR A 370 0.64 -2.86 -8.75
CA THR A 370 0.41 -1.42 -8.68
C THR A 370 -0.41 -1.05 -7.45
N LEU A 371 -0.03 0.01 -6.76
CA LEU A 371 -0.89 0.72 -5.81
C LEU A 371 -0.41 2.15 -5.74
N ALA A 372 -1.29 3.13 -5.89
CA ALA A 372 -0.93 4.55 -5.97
C ALA A 372 0.15 4.83 -7.03
N CYS A 373 0.03 4.24 -8.22
CA CYS A 373 0.89 4.56 -9.36
C CYS A 373 0.50 5.94 -9.92
N PRO A 374 1.34 6.99 -9.80
CA PRO A 374 1.00 8.32 -10.30
C PRO A 374 0.75 8.31 -11.81
N LEU A 375 1.50 7.48 -12.53
CA LEU A 375 1.37 7.33 -13.99
C LEU A 375 0.09 6.62 -14.44
N CYS A 376 -0.65 6.00 -13.51
CA CYS A 376 -1.97 5.41 -13.75
C CYS A 376 -3.11 6.30 -13.23
N ALA A 377 -2.79 7.32 -12.43
CA ALA A 377 -3.74 8.23 -11.78
C ALA A 377 -3.66 9.66 -12.31
N ASP A 378 -2.78 9.94 -13.29
CA ASP A 378 -2.71 11.21 -14.01
C ASP A 378 -3.91 11.31 -14.99
N ASP A 379 -5.09 11.58 -14.43
CA ASP A 379 -6.23 12.25 -15.07
C ASP A 379 -6.81 13.33 -14.13
#